data_AF-A0A7U3YKH5-F1
#
_entry.id   AF-A0A7U3YKH5-F1
#
_cell.length_a   1.000
_cell.length_b   1.000
_cell.length_c   1.000
_cell.angle_alpha   90.00
_cell.angle_beta   90.00
_cell.angle_gamma   90.00
#
_symmetry.space_group_name_H-M   'P 1'
#
loop_
_entity.id
_entity.type
_entity.pdbx_description
1 polymer ?
#
loop_
_entity_poly.entity_id
_entity_poly.type
_entity_poly.pdbx_seq_one_letter_code
_entity_poly.pdbx_strand_id
1 'polypeptide(L)'
;MALFRCNKCGHLREVASEHIGKSAKCPQCQHIAPIHDTVAFVEKILEKYFALQKELIKLQQTTNASDPLEIQVIDQPSGELFSLKDIDIHNTTELANDQQYQPIIEWFGAKKVTVKVNPKELDTTGFFDEMAVELGNNYEVLREVSEKIKRIQNKGYTNVHFQLAKKSQKHIQEIVNFCNQLYRFSFVAKCFYQKHEKIVKLTLQTAPAIVQFFNGTWLEWFVFIKVFNLLQEKHTPFSGARSLTVTLPNEDFHELDVFFLINNNIPLCIECKSGEFRQDLDKYSRLRKRLAIDRSHFILCVAGLSDEQAQGLTSMYEVTLVNEKNLIPHVEQLLG
;
A
#
# COMPACT_ATOMS: atom_id res chain seq x y z
N MET A 1 -32.74 -14.41 -19.63
CA MET A 1 -31.47 -15.06 -20.02
C MET A 1 -31.14 -16.11 -18.96
N ALA A 2 -30.50 -17.22 -19.33
CA ALA A 2 -30.15 -18.27 -18.40
C ALA A 2 -28.64 -18.52 -18.36
N LEU A 3 -28.17 -19.09 -17.26
CA LEU A 3 -26.77 -19.27 -16.97
C LEU A 3 -26.48 -20.73 -16.67
N PHE A 4 -25.53 -21.31 -17.40
CA PHE A 4 -24.92 -22.57 -17.06
C PHE A 4 -23.63 -22.31 -16.29
N ARG A 5 -23.53 -22.81 -15.05
CA ARG A 5 -22.30 -22.78 -14.25
C ARG A 5 -21.96 -24.19 -13.78
N CYS A 6 -20.83 -24.72 -14.24
CA CYS A 6 -20.36 -26.02 -13.78
C CYS A 6 -19.83 -25.92 -12.34
N ASN A 7 -20.44 -26.66 -11.42
CA ASN A 7 -20.02 -26.78 -10.02
C ASN A 7 -18.70 -27.54 -9.83
N LYS A 8 -18.23 -28.31 -10.81
CA LYS A 8 -16.97 -29.07 -10.74
C LYS A 8 -15.75 -28.26 -11.19
N CYS A 9 -15.82 -27.55 -12.32
CA CYS A 9 -14.67 -26.87 -12.92
C CYS A 9 -14.83 -25.34 -13.04
N GLY A 10 -15.98 -24.79 -12.67
CA GLY A 10 -16.24 -23.35 -12.76
C GLY A 10 -16.59 -22.83 -14.14
N HIS A 11 -16.62 -23.67 -15.18
CA HIS A 11 -17.02 -23.25 -16.53
C HIS A 11 -18.37 -22.53 -16.52
N LEU A 12 -18.42 -21.36 -17.15
CA LEU A 12 -19.56 -20.46 -17.15
C LEU A 12 -19.95 -20.12 -18.59
N ARG A 13 -21.24 -20.18 -18.89
CA ARG A 13 -21.76 -19.82 -20.21
C ARG A 13 -23.21 -19.34 -20.13
N GLU A 14 -23.56 -18.37 -20.96
CA GLU A 14 -24.93 -17.98 -21.21
C GLU A 14 -25.67 -18.99 -22.11
N VAL A 15 -26.92 -19.28 -21.76
CA VAL A 15 -27.81 -20.18 -22.49
C VAL A 15 -29.22 -19.57 -22.60
N ALA A 16 -30.01 -20.06 -23.56
CA ALA A 16 -31.37 -19.58 -23.78
C ALA A 16 -32.27 -19.84 -22.55
N SER A 17 -33.20 -18.91 -22.28
CA SER A 17 -34.08 -18.95 -21.10
C SER A 17 -35.03 -20.16 -21.07
N GLU A 18 -35.32 -20.77 -22.21
CA GLU A 18 -36.09 -22.03 -22.31
C GLU A 18 -35.43 -23.25 -21.65
N HIS A 19 -34.18 -23.11 -21.22
CA HIS A 19 -33.43 -24.17 -20.54
C HIS A 19 -33.34 -23.98 -19.01
N ILE A 20 -33.97 -22.95 -18.44
CA ILE A 20 -34.01 -22.75 -16.98
C ILE A 20 -34.59 -24.00 -16.30
N GLY A 21 -33.92 -24.47 -15.24
CA GLY A 21 -34.32 -25.66 -14.48
C GLY A 21 -33.89 -27.00 -15.12
N LYS A 22 -33.34 -26.99 -16.34
CA LYS A 22 -32.76 -28.19 -16.96
C LYS A 22 -31.30 -28.38 -16.53
N SER A 23 -30.73 -29.55 -16.81
CA SER A 23 -29.30 -29.83 -16.61
C SER A 23 -28.60 -30.14 -17.93
N ALA A 24 -27.33 -29.76 -18.05
CA ALA A 24 -26.53 -29.99 -19.25
C ALA A 24 -25.12 -30.52 -18.88
N LYS A 25 -24.48 -31.24 -19.80
CA LYS A 25 -23.08 -31.66 -19.66
C LYS A 25 -22.17 -30.46 -19.89
N CYS A 26 -21.23 -30.25 -18.98
CA CYS A 26 -20.20 -29.23 -19.11
C CYS A 26 -19.29 -29.55 -20.30
N PRO A 27 -19.08 -28.62 -21.24
CA PRO A 27 -18.22 -28.87 -22.41
C PRO A 27 -16.75 -29.08 -22.03
N GLN A 28 -16.32 -28.56 -20.88
CA GLN A 28 -14.93 -28.63 -20.42
C GLN A 28 -14.59 -29.90 -19.64
N CYS A 29 -15.49 -30.38 -18.78
CA CYS A 29 -15.21 -31.52 -17.88
C CYS A 29 -16.27 -32.63 -17.90
N GLN A 30 -17.26 -32.52 -18.79
CA GLN A 30 -18.36 -33.48 -19.00
C GLN A 30 -19.30 -33.69 -17.80
N HIS A 31 -19.07 -32.99 -16.69
CA HIS A 31 -19.95 -33.05 -15.51
C HIS A 31 -21.32 -32.43 -15.80
N ILE A 32 -22.38 -33.10 -15.35
CA ILE A 32 -23.75 -32.61 -15.52
C ILE A 32 -24.02 -31.56 -14.45
N ALA A 33 -24.39 -30.35 -14.86
CA ALA A 33 -24.73 -29.25 -13.96
C ALA A 33 -26.07 -28.60 -14.35
N PRO A 34 -26.80 -28.03 -13.39
CA PRO A 34 -28.05 -27.33 -13.64
C PRO A 34 -27.85 -25.98 -14.36
N ILE A 35 -28.90 -25.55 -15.05
CA ILE A 35 -29.02 -24.23 -15.68
C ILE A 35 -29.97 -23.39 -14.84
N HIS A 36 -29.52 -22.19 -14.48
CA HIS A 36 -30.24 -21.28 -13.60
C HIS A 36 -30.76 -20.06 -14.35
N ASP A 37 -31.83 -19.46 -13.81
CA ASP A 37 -32.14 -18.08 -14.17
C ASP A 37 -30.98 -17.17 -13.74
N THR A 38 -30.59 -16.26 -14.63
CA THR A 38 -29.39 -15.43 -14.41
C THR A 38 -29.58 -14.48 -13.23
N VAL A 39 -30.76 -13.85 -13.11
CA VAL A 39 -31.03 -12.86 -12.07
C VAL A 39 -31.09 -13.55 -10.71
N ALA A 40 -31.87 -14.62 -10.60
CA ALA A 40 -31.99 -15.39 -9.36
C ALA A 40 -30.64 -15.99 -8.91
N PHE A 41 -29.79 -16.41 -9.86
CA PHE A 41 -28.46 -16.92 -9.54
C PHE A 41 -27.52 -15.82 -9.02
N VAL A 42 -27.55 -14.63 -9.63
CA VAL A 42 -26.76 -13.47 -9.20
C VAL A 42 -27.23 -12.97 -7.82
N GLU A 43 -28.54 -12.89 -7.58
CA GLU A 43 -29.10 -12.54 -6.27
C GLU A 43 -28.58 -13.50 -5.18
N LYS A 44 -28.57 -14.81 -5.44
CA LYS A 44 -28.02 -15.80 -4.49
C LYS A 44 -26.52 -15.68 -4.28
N ILE A 45 -25.75 -15.28 -5.31
CA ILE A 45 -24.33 -14.97 -5.14
C ILE A 45 -24.13 -13.75 -4.26
N LEU A 46 -24.89 -12.68 -4.49
CA LEU A 46 -24.81 -11.45 -3.71
C LEU A 46 -25.19 -11.70 -2.25
N GLU A 47 -26.27 -12.44 -1.98
CA GLU A 47 -26.64 -12.89 -0.64
C GLU A 47 -25.48 -13.61 0.05
N LYS A 48 -24.86 -14.58 -0.63
CA LYS A 48 -23.73 -15.34 -0.09
C LYS A 48 -22.48 -14.47 0.13
N TYR A 49 -22.22 -13.54 -0.79
CA TYR A 49 -21.12 -12.58 -0.68
C TYR A 49 -21.28 -11.69 0.54
N PHE A 50 -22.46 -11.10 0.75
CA PHE A 50 -22.73 -10.27 1.93
C PHE A 50 -22.72 -11.07 3.24
N ALA A 51 -23.18 -12.33 3.23
CA ALA A 51 -23.08 -13.21 4.38
C ALA A 51 -21.61 -13.51 4.73
N LEU A 52 -20.78 -13.83 3.74
CA LEU A 52 -19.34 -14.04 3.91
C LEU A 52 -18.61 -12.78 4.36
N GLN A 53 -18.98 -11.60 3.84
CA GLN A 53 -18.43 -10.33 4.32
C GLN A 53 -18.77 -10.08 5.80
N LYS A 54 -20.01 -10.32 6.22
CA LYS A 54 -20.41 -10.19 7.63
C LYS A 54 -19.66 -11.18 8.52
N GLU A 55 -19.49 -12.41 8.07
CA GLU A 55 -18.75 -13.44 8.79
C GLU A 55 -17.25 -13.10 8.86
N LEU A 56 -16.66 -12.56 7.79
CA LEU A 56 -15.28 -12.10 7.74
C LEU A 56 -15.06 -10.93 8.71
N ILE A 57 -15.97 -9.94 8.75
CA ILE A 57 -15.94 -8.86 9.73
C ILE A 57 -16.03 -9.43 11.16
N LYS A 58 -16.94 -10.39 11.39
CA LYS A 58 -17.09 -11.03 12.70
C LYS A 58 -15.83 -11.78 13.11
N LEU A 59 -15.23 -12.58 12.22
CA LEU A 59 -13.99 -13.32 12.49
C LEU A 59 -12.80 -12.39 12.71
N GLN A 60 -12.71 -11.29 11.97
CA GLN A 60 -11.71 -10.26 12.22
C GLN A 60 -11.87 -9.65 13.62
N GLN A 61 -13.10 -9.40 14.05
CA GLN A 61 -13.40 -8.94 15.42
C GLN A 61 -13.04 -10.00 16.47
N THR A 62 -13.30 -11.30 16.21
CA THR A 62 -12.94 -12.38 17.15
C THR A 62 -11.44 -12.66 17.20
N THR A 63 -10.71 -12.49 16.09
CA THR A 63 -9.26 -12.69 16.02
C THR A 63 -8.51 -11.55 16.72
N ASN A 64 -9.10 -10.33 16.72
CA ASN A 64 -8.64 -9.22 17.55
C ASN A 64 -8.98 -9.39 19.04
N ALA A 65 -9.80 -10.37 19.43
CA ALA A 65 -10.19 -10.63 20.83
C ALA A 65 -9.29 -11.66 21.54
N SER A 66 -8.25 -12.17 20.86
CA SER A 66 -7.29 -13.13 21.42
C SER A 66 -5.86 -12.57 21.47
N ASP A 67 -5.73 -11.36 22.01
CA ASP A 67 -4.56 -10.93 22.77
C ASP A 67 -5.09 -10.03 23.90
N PRO A 68 -5.13 -10.50 25.16
CA PRO A 68 -5.48 -9.63 26.29
C PRO A 68 -4.24 -8.80 26.63
N LEU A 69 -4.01 -7.74 25.86
CA LEU A 69 -3.35 -6.56 26.41
C LEU A 69 -4.46 -5.74 27.06
N GLU A 70 -4.30 -5.47 28.35
CA GLU A 70 -5.23 -4.75 29.21
C GLU A 70 -5.74 -3.48 28.53
N ILE A 71 -6.99 -3.51 28.09
CA ILE A 71 -7.74 -2.30 27.76
C ILE A 71 -7.99 -1.59 29.08
N GLN A 72 -7.13 -0.63 29.42
CA GLN A 72 -7.52 0.42 30.33
C GLN A 72 -8.64 1.21 29.66
N VAL A 73 -9.86 1.01 30.15
CA VAL A 73 -10.99 1.89 29.86
C VAL A 73 -10.64 3.25 30.45
N ILE A 74 -10.20 4.20 29.62
CA ILE A 74 -10.17 5.61 29.99
C ILE A 74 -11.54 6.17 29.61
N ASP A 75 -12.41 6.26 30.62
CA ASP A 75 -13.57 7.14 30.59
C ASP A 75 -13.09 8.61 30.57
N GLN A 76 -13.83 9.41 29.80
CA GLN A 76 -13.78 10.88 29.63
C GLN A 76 -12.91 11.44 28.49
N PRO A 77 -13.43 12.42 27.72
CA PRO A 77 -12.63 13.19 26.79
C PRO A 77 -11.69 14.08 27.61
N SER A 78 -10.42 13.71 27.68
CA SER A 78 -9.40 14.68 28.06
C SER A 78 -9.46 15.79 27.03
N GLY A 79 -9.74 17.02 27.47
CA GLY A 79 -9.64 18.23 26.65
C GLY A 79 -8.19 18.57 26.29
N GLU A 80 -7.31 17.57 26.19
CA GLU A 80 -5.94 17.71 25.75
C GLU A 80 -5.91 17.58 24.23
N LEU A 81 -5.36 18.61 23.59
CA LEU A 81 -5.19 18.65 22.14
C LEU A 81 -4.18 17.58 21.73
N PHE A 82 -4.59 16.62 20.89
CA PHE A 82 -3.67 15.65 20.30
C PHE A 82 -2.50 16.38 19.62
N SER A 83 -1.27 16.11 20.07
CA SER A 83 -0.07 16.80 19.62
C SER A 83 0.89 15.82 18.97
N LEU A 84 1.16 16.03 17.69
CA LEU A 84 2.15 15.26 16.94
C LEU A 84 3.60 15.65 17.24
N LYS A 85 3.86 16.68 18.07
CA LYS A 85 5.20 17.25 18.24
C LYS A 85 6.21 16.31 18.88
N ASP A 86 5.75 15.45 19.79
CA ASP A 86 6.62 14.61 20.64
C ASP A 86 6.43 13.10 20.39
N ILE A 87 5.68 12.74 19.35
CA ILE A 87 5.41 11.34 19.00
C ILE A 87 6.66 10.74 18.34
N ASP A 88 7.19 9.65 18.89
CA ASP A 88 8.12 8.81 18.16
C ASP A 88 7.35 8.06 17.06
N ILE A 89 7.58 8.41 15.80
CA ILE A 89 6.92 7.74 14.67
C ILE A 89 7.41 6.31 14.47
N HIS A 90 8.57 5.97 15.01
CA HIS A 90 9.10 4.63 14.92
C HIS A 90 8.47 3.79 16.02
N ASN A 91 7.57 2.88 15.64
CA ASN A 91 6.85 1.98 16.54
C ASN A 91 5.84 2.66 17.49
N THR A 92 4.81 3.27 16.91
CA THR A 92 3.67 3.87 17.64
C THR A 92 2.30 3.51 17.04
N THR A 93 1.30 3.41 17.92
CA THR A 93 -0.13 3.31 17.55
C THR A 93 -0.86 4.65 17.66
N GLU A 94 -0.21 5.71 18.15
CA GLU A 94 -0.85 7.00 18.42
C GLU A 94 -1.38 7.68 17.15
N LEU A 95 -0.77 7.40 16.00
CA LEU A 95 -1.23 7.90 14.69
C LEU A 95 -2.56 7.29 14.26
N ALA A 96 -2.99 6.17 14.85
CA ALA A 96 -4.29 5.57 14.60
C ALA A 96 -5.44 6.30 15.31
N ASN A 97 -5.15 7.32 16.14
CA ASN A 97 -6.15 8.15 16.79
C ASN A 97 -6.92 8.99 15.76
N ASP A 98 -8.25 8.88 15.75
CA ASP A 98 -9.12 9.59 14.81
C ASP A 98 -8.90 11.12 14.81
N GLN A 99 -8.56 11.72 15.96
CA GLN A 99 -8.27 13.16 16.04
C GLN A 99 -7.09 13.57 15.15
N GLN A 100 -6.14 12.67 14.90
CA GLN A 100 -4.94 12.94 14.10
C GLN A 100 -5.28 13.19 12.62
N TYR A 101 -6.22 12.43 12.06
CA TYR A 101 -6.58 12.48 10.63
C TYR A 101 -7.96 13.07 10.36
N GLN A 102 -8.72 13.41 11.40
CA GLN A 102 -10.01 14.10 11.28
C GLN A 102 -9.94 15.37 10.41
N PRO A 103 -8.91 16.24 10.51
CA PRO A 103 -8.79 17.41 9.62
C PRO A 103 -8.72 17.04 8.12
N ILE A 104 -8.15 15.89 7.77
CA ILE A 104 -8.12 15.39 6.38
C ILE A 104 -9.54 15.08 5.92
N ILE A 105 -10.32 14.38 6.74
CA ILE A 105 -11.71 14.02 6.43
C ILE A 105 -12.54 15.29 6.22
N GLU A 106 -12.40 16.28 7.09
CA GLU A 106 -13.11 17.56 6.99
C GLU A 106 -12.74 18.36 5.74
N TRP A 107 -11.45 18.41 5.40
CA TRP A 107 -10.96 19.10 4.21
C TRP A 107 -11.51 18.50 2.90
N PHE A 108 -11.54 17.16 2.80
CA PHE A 108 -12.17 16.48 1.66
C PHE A 108 -13.71 16.61 1.70
N GLY A 109 -14.33 16.57 2.88
CA GLY A 109 -15.76 16.75 3.07
C GLY A 109 -16.26 18.10 2.55
N ALA A 110 -15.50 19.18 2.78
CA ALA A 110 -15.79 20.51 2.21
C ALA A 110 -15.80 20.53 0.66
N LYS A 111 -15.14 19.56 0.02
CA LYS A 111 -15.12 19.35 -1.44
C LYS A 111 -16.11 18.29 -1.91
N LYS A 112 -17.00 17.81 -1.03
CA LYS A 112 -17.96 16.71 -1.29
C LYS A 112 -17.26 15.40 -1.67
N VAL A 113 -16.04 15.19 -1.18
CA VAL A 113 -15.29 13.94 -1.32
C VAL A 113 -15.37 13.18 -0.01
N THR A 114 -15.81 11.92 -0.07
CA THR A 114 -15.86 11.05 1.11
C THR A 114 -14.53 10.34 1.28
N VAL A 115 -14.00 10.33 2.50
CA VAL A 115 -12.73 9.67 2.83
C VAL A 115 -12.98 8.53 3.80
N LYS A 116 -12.29 7.41 3.59
CA LYS A 116 -12.16 6.34 4.58
C LYS A 116 -10.68 6.14 4.88
N VAL A 117 -10.35 6.25 6.16
CA VAL A 117 -9.04 5.94 6.71
C VAL A 117 -9.12 4.55 7.32
N ASN A 118 -8.11 3.72 7.08
CA ASN A 118 -7.91 2.47 7.79
C ASN A 118 -6.87 2.71 8.89
N PRO A 119 -7.25 2.77 10.18
CA PRO A 119 -6.31 3.07 11.27
C PRO A 119 -5.13 2.10 11.34
N LYS A 120 -5.29 0.87 10.84
CA LYS A 120 -4.21 -0.13 10.77
C LYS A 120 -3.08 0.27 9.83
N GLU A 121 -3.36 1.10 8.82
CA GLU A 121 -2.30 1.62 7.94
C GLU A 121 -1.49 2.71 8.64
N LEU A 122 -1.99 3.30 9.73
CA LEU A 122 -1.30 4.32 10.51
C LEU A 122 -0.56 3.75 11.72
N ASP A 123 -0.81 2.49 12.06
CA ASP A 123 -0.05 1.74 13.03
C ASP A 123 1.36 1.50 12.50
N THR A 124 2.35 2.16 13.11
CA THR A 124 3.77 2.07 12.75
C THR A 124 4.51 1.04 13.61
N THR A 125 3.80 0.26 14.44
CA THR A 125 4.42 -0.83 15.19
C THR A 125 4.96 -1.92 14.28
N GLY A 126 5.97 -2.63 14.77
CA GLY A 126 6.68 -3.64 14.00
C GLY A 126 7.95 -3.07 13.39
N PHE A 127 8.23 -3.46 12.14
CA PHE A 127 9.52 -3.15 11.50
C PHE A 127 9.42 -2.71 10.02
N PHE A 128 8.23 -2.27 9.59
CA PHE A 128 7.99 -1.93 8.18
C PHE A 128 8.56 -0.57 7.80
N ASP A 129 8.47 0.40 8.70
CA ASP A 129 9.03 1.73 8.56
C ASP A 129 10.56 1.71 8.53
N GLU A 130 11.26 0.99 9.42
CA GLU A 130 12.73 0.97 9.38
C GLU A 130 13.25 0.24 8.14
N MET A 131 12.57 -0.82 7.70
CA MET A 131 12.93 -1.51 6.45
C MET A 131 12.64 -0.66 5.21
N ALA A 132 11.57 0.13 5.23
CA ALA A 132 11.27 1.08 4.16
C ALA A 132 12.32 2.21 4.11
N VAL A 133 12.67 2.79 5.27
CA VAL A 133 13.68 3.84 5.40
C VAL A 133 15.04 3.35 4.94
N GLU A 134 15.47 2.16 5.37
CA GLU A 134 16.72 1.55 4.93
C GLU A 134 16.73 1.30 3.42
N LEU A 135 15.68 0.70 2.88
CA LEU A 135 15.56 0.42 1.44
C LEU A 135 15.56 1.71 0.61
N GLY A 136 14.82 2.74 1.01
CA GLY A 136 14.73 3.99 0.27
C GLY A 136 16.01 4.84 0.34
N ASN A 137 16.64 4.93 1.52
CA ASN A 137 17.91 5.66 1.67
C ASN A 137 19.05 5.06 0.84
N ASN A 138 19.04 3.74 0.67
CA ASN A 138 20.09 2.99 -0.03
C ASN A 138 19.58 2.34 -1.32
N TYR A 139 18.55 2.92 -1.94
CA TYR A 139 17.81 2.28 -3.04
C TYR A 139 18.69 1.93 -4.24
N GLU A 140 19.67 2.78 -4.58
CA GLU A 140 20.61 2.54 -5.67
C GLU A 140 21.33 1.19 -5.60
N VAL A 141 21.66 0.75 -4.37
CA VAL A 141 22.34 -0.52 -4.11
C VAL A 141 21.33 -1.62 -3.81
N LEU A 142 20.31 -1.33 -2.99
CA LEU A 142 19.38 -2.32 -2.46
C LEU A 142 18.24 -2.69 -3.41
N ARG A 143 18.00 -1.91 -4.48
CA ARG A 143 16.97 -2.20 -5.49
C ARG A 143 17.08 -3.60 -6.09
N GLU A 144 18.30 -4.10 -6.31
CA GLU A 144 18.48 -5.43 -6.90
C GLU A 144 18.03 -6.55 -5.94
N VAL A 145 18.11 -6.29 -4.63
CA VAL A 145 17.68 -7.22 -3.59
C VAL A 145 16.16 -7.22 -3.56
N SER A 146 15.53 -6.05 -3.42
CA SER A 146 14.07 -5.93 -3.35
C SER A 146 13.37 -6.39 -4.63
N GLU A 147 13.86 -5.99 -5.81
CA GLU A 147 13.30 -6.42 -7.11
C GLU A 147 13.41 -7.94 -7.30
N LYS A 148 14.52 -8.55 -6.89
CA LYS A 148 14.69 -10.01 -6.99
C LYS A 148 13.78 -10.75 -6.02
N ILE A 149 13.63 -10.27 -4.78
CA ILE A 149 12.69 -10.82 -3.80
C ILE A 149 11.27 -10.77 -4.37
N LYS A 150 10.82 -9.59 -4.81
CA LYS A 150 9.52 -9.37 -5.47
C LYS A 150 9.29 -10.36 -6.61
N ARG A 151 10.26 -10.46 -7.52
CA ARG A 151 10.16 -11.35 -8.70
C ARG A 151 10.04 -12.83 -8.30
N ILE A 152 10.79 -13.27 -7.28
CA ILE A 152 10.79 -14.67 -6.83
C ILE A 152 9.48 -14.99 -6.11
N GLN A 153 8.99 -14.10 -5.23
CA GLN A 153 7.68 -14.23 -4.58
C GLN A 153 6.53 -14.29 -5.60
N ASN A 154 6.53 -13.41 -6.60
CA ASN A 154 5.47 -13.38 -7.63
C ASN A 154 5.46 -14.64 -8.51
N LYS A 155 6.54 -15.43 -8.52
CA LYS A 155 6.60 -16.75 -9.16
C LYS A 155 6.19 -17.91 -8.24
N GLY A 156 5.84 -17.62 -6.99
CA GLY A 156 5.50 -18.63 -5.98
C GLY A 156 6.72 -19.36 -5.41
N TYR A 157 7.93 -18.87 -5.63
CA TYR A 157 9.15 -19.45 -5.08
C TYR A 157 9.56 -18.73 -3.80
N THR A 158 10.27 -19.44 -2.92
CA THR A 158 10.70 -18.91 -1.62
C THR A 158 12.22 -18.88 -1.46
N ASN A 159 13.00 -19.51 -2.33
CA ASN A 159 14.45 -19.51 -2.21
C ASN A 159 15.08 -18.52 -3.19
N VAL A 160 15.95 -17.64 -2.69
CA VAL A 160 16.69 -16.67 -3.49
C VAL A 160 18.16 -16.66 -3.07
N HIS A 161 19.05 -16.43 -4.03
CA HIS A 161 20.47 -16.25 -3.78
C HIS A 161 20.98 -14.98 -4.46
N PHE A 162 21.95 -14.30 -3.85
CA PHE A 162 22.58 -13.09 -4.36
C PHE A 162 24.07 -13.34 -4.51
N GLN A 163 24.58 -13.23 -5.73
CA GLN A 163 26.01 -13.37 -6.03
C GLN A 163 26.66 -11.99 -5.96
N LEU A 164 27.54 -11.79 -4.98
CA LEU A 164 28.12 -10.49 -4.66
C LEU A 164 29.60 -10.38 -5.07
N ALA A 165 30.20 -11.44 -5.63
CA ALA A 165 31.63 -11.47 -5.97
C ALA A 165 32.11 -10.31 -6.88
N LYS A 166 31.23 -9.77 -7.73
CA LYS A 166 31.53 -8.68 -8.68
C LYS A 166 31.26 -7.27 -8.11
N LYS A 167 30.85 -7.15 -6.85
CA LYS A 167 30.49 -5.86 -6.22
C LYS A 167 31.65 -5.29 -5.43
N SER A 168 31.61 -3.97 -5.20
CA SER A 168 32.53 -3.29 -4.29
C SER A 168 32.35 -3.82 -2.87
N GLN A 169 33.40 -3.74 -2.04
CA GLN A 169 33.32 -4.19 -0.65
C GLN A 169 32.26 -3.41 0.15
N LYS A 170 32.06 -2.12 -0.17
CA LYS A 170 31.00 -1.27 0.38
C LYS A 170 29.61 -1.84 0.07
N HIS A 171 29.32 -2.09 -1.21
CA HIS A 171 28.01 -2.63 -1.61
C HIS A 171 27.78 -4.04 -1.07
N ILE A 172 28.81 -4.87 -0.97
CA ILE A 172 28.70 -6.19 -0.33
C ILE A 172 28.23 -6.02 1.13
N GLN A 173 28.84 -5.10 1.87
CA GLN A 173 28.48 -4.86 3.27
C GLN A 173 27.05 -4.33 3.41
N GLU A 174 26.65 -3.37 2.57
CA GLU A 174 25.28 -2.81 2.55
C GLU A 174 24.24 -3.90 2.29
N ILE A 175 24.45 -4.73 1.25
CA ILE A 175 23.53 -5.82 0.90
C ILE A 175 23.45 -6.87 2.02
N VAL A 176 24.60 -7.28 2.58
CA VAL A 176 24.64 -8.29 3.65
C VAL A 176 23.95 -7.76 4.91
N ASN A 177 24.18 -6.49 5.27
CA ASN A 177 23.51 -5.85 6.41
C ASN A 177 22.01 -5.80 6.21
N PHE A 178 21.54 -5.35 5.05
CA PHE A 178 20.11 -5.31 4.74
C PHE A 178 19.49 -6.70 4.80
N CYS A 179 20.12 -7.72 4.20
CA CYS A 179 19.65 -9.11 4.26
C CYS A 179 19.57 -9.67 5.69
N ASN A 180 20.54 -9.30 6.55
CA ASN A 180 20.53 -9.70 7.96
C ASN A 180 19.42 -8.97 8.75
N GLN A 181 19.16 -7.70 8.46
CA GLN A 181 18.05 -6.96 9.06
C GLN A 181 16.70 -7.56 8.65
N LEU A 182 16.52 -7.86 7.36
CA LEU A 182 15.32 -8.57 6.87
C LEU A 182 15.09 -9.87 7.64
N TYR A 183 16.14 -10.60 8.00
CA TYR A 183 16.02 -11.81 8.81
C TYR A 183 15.68 -11.49 10.27
N ARG A 184 16.41 -10.55 10.89
CA ARG A 184 16.17 -10.12 12.28
C ARG A 184 14.75 -9.64 12.51
N PHE A 185 14.17 -8.95 11.53
CA PHE A 185 12.82 -8.41 11.56
C PHE A 185 11.77 -9.32 10.91
N SER A 186 12.12 -10.58 10.64
CA SER A 186 11.19 -11.60 10.13
C SER A 186 10.54 -11.30 8.77
N PHE A 187 11.14 -10.43 7.96
CA PHE A 187 10.78 -10.26 6.53
C PHE A 187 11.21 -11.46 5.69
N VAL A 188 12.24 -12.19 6.14
CA VAL A 188 12.66 -13.47 5.56
C VAL A 188 12.77 -14.53 6.65
N ALA A 189 12.41 -15.76 6.32
CA ALA A 189 12.46 -16.89 7.24
C ALA A 189 13.88 -17.37 7.54
N LYS A 190 14.82 -17.21 6.60
CA LYS A 190 16.24 -17.57 6.77
C LYS A 190 17.15 -16.63 6.00
N CYS A 191 18.34 -16.36 6.53
CA CYS A 191 19.43 -15.67 5.85
C CYS A 191 20.77 -16.37 6.14
N PHE A 192 21.54 -16.67 5.10
CA PHE A 192 22.88 -17.24 5.21
C PHE A 192 23.85 -16.51 4.29
N TYR A 193 24.95 -16.01 4.84
CA TYR A 193 26.03 -15.40 4.07
C TYR A 193 27.27 -16.31 4.01
N GLN A 194 27.61 -16.78 2.81
CA GLN A 194 28.83 -17.55 2.54
C GLN A 194 29.98 -16.61 2.20
N LYS A 195 30.83 -16.31 3.18
CA LYS A 195 31.92 -15.31 3.05
C LYS A 195 32.90 -15.61 1.90
N HIS A 196 33.34 -16.86 1.76
CA HIS A 196 34.31 -17.24 0.71
C HIS A 196 33.74 -17.08 -0.70
N GLU A 197 32.50 -17.52 -0.93
CA GLU A 197 31.84 -17.46 -2.24
C GLU A 197 31.19 -16.10 -2.50
N LYS A 198 31.10 -15.23 -1.48
CA LYS A 198 30.36 -13.96 -1.49
C LYS A 198 28.91 -14.13 -1.95
N ILE A 199 28.23 -15.15 -1.43
CA ILE A 199 26.83 -15.46 -1.75
C ILE A 199 25.95 -15.25 -0.50
N VAL A 200 24.86 -14.50 -0.65
CA VAL A 200 23.77 -14.49 0.34
C VAL A 200 22.65 -15.41 -0.14
N LYS A 201 22.14 -16.28 0.73
CA LYS A 201 20.99 -17.16 0.48
C LYS A 201 19.87 -16.78 1.43
N LEU A 202 18.69 -16.48 0.90
CA LEU A 202 17.49 -16.22 1.71
C LEU A 202 16.40 -17.25 1.45
N THR A 203 15.63 -17.53 2.49
CA THR A 203 14.30 -18.15 2.37
C THR A 203 13.26 -17.09 2.70
N LEU A 204 12.42 -16.75 1.73
CA LEU A 204 11.44 -15.68 1.78
C LEU A 204 10.20 -16.08 2.60
N GLN A 205 9.60 -15.11 3.28
CA GLN A 205 8.29 -15.25 3.91
C GLN A 205 7.18 -15.07 2.86
N THR A 206 6.04 -15.74 3.07
CA THR A 206 4.83 -15.64 2.23
C THR A 206 3.69 -14.90 2.93
N ALA A 207 3.94 -14.29 4.10
CA ALA A 207 2.93 -13.49 4.78
C ALA A 207 2.47 -12.34 3.86
N PRO A 208 1.15 -12.11 3.69
CA PRO A 208 0.64 -11.14 2.73
C PRO A 208 1.24 -9.74 2.86
N ALA A 209 1.38 -9.21 4.08
CA ALA A 209 1.95 -7.90 4.33
C ALA A 209 3.41 -7.77 3.86
N ILE A 210 4.24 -8.80 4.06
CA ILE A 210 5.64 -8.82 3.59
C ILE A 210 5.70 -8.91 2.06
N VAL A 211 4.81 -9.71 1.45
CA VAL A 211 4.71 -9.80 -0.01
C VAL A 211 4.26 -8.46 -0.61
N GLN A 212 3.31 -7.77 0.03
CA GLN A 212 2.84 -6.44 -0.38
C GLN A 212 3.94 -5.38 -0.22
N PHE A 213 4.70 -5.43 0.88
CA PHE A 213 5.87 -4.59 1.11
C PHE A 213 6.82 -4.61 -0.08
N PHE A 214 7.31 -5.79 -0.47
CA PHE A 214 8.21 -5.90 -1.62
C PHE A 214 7.50 -5.63 -2.95
N ASN A 215 6.18 -5.76 -3.04
CA ASN A 215 5.44 -5.44 -4.25
C ASN A 215 5.26 -3.94 -4.49
N GLY A 216 5.39 -3.10 -3.46
CA GLY A 216 5.46 -1.65 -3.64
C GLY A 216 5.19 -0.82 -2.39
N THR A 217 4.51 -1.36 -1.37
CA THR A 217 4.08 -0.55 -0.22
C THR A 217 5.25 -0.04 0.62
N TRP A 218 6.46 -0.63 0.47
CA TRP A 218 7.68 -0.08 1.06
C TRP A 218 7.91 1.39 0.71
N LEU A 219 7.52 1.83 -0.49
CA LEU A 219 7.72 3.22 -0.91
C LEU A 219 6.74 4.15 -0.23
N GLU A 220 5.49 3.72 -0.02
CA GLU A 220 4.49 4.48 0.73
C GLU A 220 4.95 4.70 2.18
N TRP A 221 5.43 3.63 2.82
CA TRP A 221 6.08 3.68 4.13
C TRP A 221 7.25 4.67 4.15
N PHE A 222 8.17 4.54 3.20
CA PHE A 222 9.34 5.41 3.11
C PHE A 222 8.95 6.88 3.01
N VAL A 223 8.04 7.22 2.08
CA VAL A 223 7.59 8.59 1.85
C VAL A 223 6.90 9.15 3.08
N PHE A 224 5.98 8.41 3.68
CA PHE A 224 5.26 8.86 4.86
C PHE A 224 6.18 9.18 6.03
N ILE A 225 7.11 8.27 6.37
CA ILE A 225 8.06 8.46 7.47
C ILE A 225 8.96 9.67 7.20
N LYS A 226 9.47 9.80 5.97
CA LYS A 226 10.35 10.91 5.59
C LYS A 226 9.65 12.26 5.68
N VAL A 227 8.43 12.38 5.17
CA VAL A 227 7.66 13.63 5.20
C VAL A 227 7.18 13.95 6.62
N PHE A 228 6.75 12.95 7.38
CA PHE A 228 6.37 13.14 8.78
C PHE A 228 7.53 13.71 9.59
N ASN A 229 8.72 13.07 9.54
CA ASN A 229 9.89 13.54 10.27
C ASN A 229 10.27 14.96 9.87
N LEU A 230 10.24 15.29 8.57
CA LEU A 230 10.48 16.65 8.11
C LEU A 230 9.52 17.66 8.75
N LEU A 231 8.21 17.38 8.72
CA LEU A 231 7.22 18.30 9.27
C LEU A 231 7.34 18.44 10.80
N GLN A 232 7.70 17.36 11.49
CA GLN A 232 7.98 17.34 12.92
C GLN A 232 9.22 18.18 13.27
N GLU A 233 10.33 17.99 12.55
CA GLU A 233 11.58 18.74 12.69
C GLU A 233 11.38 20.25 12.46
N LYS A 234 10.53 20.61 11.50
CA LYS A 234 10.16 22.02 11.21
C LYS A 234 9.09 22.55 12.17
N HIS A 235 8.62 21.75 13.13
CA HIS A 235 7.51 22.06 14.03
C HIS A 235 6.25 22.57 13.31
N THR A 236 6.03 22.10 12.08
CA THR A 236 4.89 22.49 11.26
C THR A 236 3.68 21.67 11.68
N PRO A 237 2.52 22.27 12.03
CA PRO A 237 1.30 21.52 12.28
C PRO A 237 0.82 20.75 11.04
N PHE A 238 0.45 19.48 11.19
CA PHE A 238 -0.10 18.67 10.11
C PHE A 238 -1.05 17.58 10.59
N SER A 239 -1.83 17.03 9.66
CA SER A 239 -2.43 15.70 9.73
C SER A 239 -1.83 14.85 8.61
N GLY A 240 -1.69 13.54 8.80
CA GLY A 240 -1.07 12.66 7.83
C GLY A 240 -1.68 11.28 7.81
N ALA A 241 -1.94 10.73 6.63
CA ALA A 241 -2.39 9.36 6.49
C ALA A 241 -1.82 8.65 5.26
N ARG A 242 -1.88 7.31 5.28
CA ARG A 242 -1.52 6.43 4.16
C ARG A 242 -2.71 5.60 3.70
N SER A 243 -2.66 5.20 2.43
CA SER A 243 -3.62 4.30 1.78
C SER A 243 -5.07 4.75 2.00
N LEU A 244 -5.33 6.05 1.78
CA LEU A 244 -6.65 6.64 1.98
C LEU A 244 -7.57 6.22 0.83
N THR A 245 -8.76 5.76 1.19
CA THR A 245 -9.83 5.57 0.21
C THR A 245 -10.59 6.87 0.04
N VAL A 246 -10.68 7.36 -1.21
CA VAL A 246 -11.50 8.54 -1.55
C VAL A 246 -12.60 8.19 -2.55
N THR A 247 -13.81 8.65 -2.26
CA THR A 247 -14.97 8.54 -3.16
C THR A 247 -15.40 9.92 -3.59
N LEU A 248 -15.34 10.16 -4.89
CA LEU A 248 -15.64 11.45 -5.50
C LEU A 248 -17.17 11.62 -5.68
N PRO A 249 -17.67 12.86 -5.93
CA PRO A 249 -19.11 13.10 -6.08
C PRO A 249 -19.80 12.30 -7.18
N ASN A 250 -19.03 11.84 -8.17
CA ASN A 250 -19.52 10.99 -9.25
C ASN A 250 -19.37 9.49 -8.96
N GLU A 251 -19.19 9.11 -7.69
CA GLU A 251 -19.03 7.74 -7.18
C GLU A 251 -17.74 7.02 -7.60
N ASP A 252 -16.86 7.68 -8.36
CA ASP A 252 -15.55 7.12 -8.66
C ASP A 252 -14.73 6.97 -7.39
N PHE A 253 -14.14 5.78 -7.27
CA PHE A 253 -13.24 5.40 -6.19
C PHE A 253 -11.79 5.58 -6.62
N HIS A 254 -10.98 6.18 -5.75
CA HIS A 254 -9.53 6.20 -5.87
C HIS A 254 -8.91 5.87 -4.52
N GLU A 255 -7.74 5.27 -4.55
CA GLU A 255 -6.85 5.14 -3.40
C GLU A 255 -5.76 6.20 -3.54
N LEU A 256 -5.46 6.90 -2.44
CA LEU A 256 -4.35 7.84 -2.33
C LEU A 256 -3.29 7.22 -1.42
N ASP A 257 -2.09 7.02 -1.96
CA ASP A 257 -1.01 6.30 -1.29
C ASP A 257 -0.55 7.01 -0.01
N VAL A 258 -0.27 8.33 -0.08
CA VAL A 258 0.13 9.15 1.07
C VAL A 258 -0.52 10.53 0.96
N PHE A 259 -1.10 11.01 2.06
CA PHE A 259 -1.70 12.35 2.11
C PHE A 259 -1.35 13.07 3.42
N PHE A 260 -0.91 14.32 3.31
CA PHE A 260 -0.76 15.22 4.44
C PHE A 260 -1.65 16.44 4.24
N LEU A 261 -2.23 16.94 5.33
CA LEU A 261 -2.86 18.25 5.40
C LEU A 261 -2.01 19.13 6.31
N ILE A 262 -1.24 20.03 5.71
CA ILE A 262 -0.30 20.90 6.40
C ILE A 262 -1.01 22.21 6.78
N ASN A 263 -0.82 22.67 8.01
CA ASN A 263 -1.47 23.87 8.56
C ASN A 263 -3.01 23.88 8.35
N ASN A 264 -3.63 22.69 8.40
CA ASN A 264 -5.07 22.45 8.20
C ASN A 264 -5.66 22.93 6.86
N ASN A 265 -4.85 23.30 5.86
CA ASN A 265 -5.38 23.82 4.60
C ASN A 265 -4.52 23.51 3.36
N ILE A 266 -3.23 23.22 3.53
CA ILE A 266 -2.32 22.93 2.42
C ILE A 266 -2.31 21.42 2.18
N PRO A 267 -2.99 20.90 1.14
CA PRO A 267 -2.94 19.47 0.85
C PRO A 267 -1.58 19.11 0.27
N LEU A 268 -1.06 17.95 0.63
CA LEU A 268 0.10 17.34 0.00
C LEU A 268 -0.26 15.89 -0.29
N CYS A 269 -0.52 15.59 -1.57
CA CYS A 269 -0.86 14.26 -2.05
C CYS A 269 0.36 13.66 -2.73
N ILE A 270 0.77 12.46 -2.30
CA ILE A 270 1.95 11.77 -2.85
C ILE A 270 1.56 10.36 -3.26
N GLU A 271 1.64 10.11 -4.56
CA GLU A 271 1.45 8.80 -5.19
C GLU A 271 2.80 8.12 -5.36
N CYS A 272 2.89 6.83 -5.06
CA CYS A 272 4.12 6.07 -4.97
C CYS A 272 4.20 5.02 -6.10
N LYS A 273 5.33 5.01 -6.81
CA LYS A 273 5.62 4.01 -7.86
C LYS A 273 6.99 3.40 -7.71
N SER A 274 7.00 2.10 -7.39
CA SER A 274 8.22 1.28 -7.36
C SER A 274 8.39 0.40 -8.62
N GLY A 275 7.71 0.74 -9.73
CA GLY A 275 7.64 -0.06 -10.96
C GLY A 275 7.22 0.79 -12.17
N GLU A 276 6.86 0.14 -13.28
CA GLU A 276 6.45 0.86 -14.49
C GLU A 276 5.19 1.70 -14.23
N PHE A 277 5.25 2.98 -14.60
CA PHE A 277 4.25 3.99 -14.24
C PHE A 277 3.78 4.84 -15.43
N ARG A 278 4.44 4.77 -16.58
CA ARG A 278 4.19 5.72 -17.69
C ARG A 278 2.76 5.67 -18.21
N GLN A 279 2.15 4.48 -18.22
CA GLN A 279 0.76 4.29 -18.63
C GLN A 279 -0.26 5.01 -17.70
N ASP A 280 0.14 5.33 -16.46
CA ASP A 280 -0.73 5.92 -15.45
C ASP A 280 -0.56 7.45 -15.33
N LEU A 281 0.34 8.09 -16.08
CA LEU A 281 0.60 9.53 -15.95
C LEU A 281 -0.64 10.39 -16.18
N ASP A 282 -1.44 10.04 -17.20
CA ASP A 282 -2.71 10.73 -17.48
C ASP A 282 -3.76 10.48 -16.39
N LYS A 283 -3.74 9.30 -15.74
CA LYS A 283 -4.60 9.01 -14.59
C LYS A 283 -4.31 9.99 -13.47
N TYR A 284 -3.03 10.24 -13.17
CA TYR A 284 -2.63 11.14 -12.09
C TYR A 284 -2.94 12.61 -12.38
N SER A 285 -2.73 13.08 -13.62
CA SER A 285 -3.15 14.44 -14.01
C SER A 285 -4.66 14.63 -13.82
N ARG A 286 -5.47 13.66 -14.25
CA ARG A 286 -6.93 13.70 -14.06
C ARG A 286 -7.32 13.69 -12.58
N LEU A 287 -6.72 12.81 -11.78
CA LEU A 287 -7.02 12.71 -10.36
C LEU A 287 -6.71 14.02 -9.63
N ARG A 288 -5.51 14.59 -9.84
CA ARG A 288 -5.12 15.89 -9.30
C ARG A 288 -6.16 16.99 -9.59
N LYS A 289 -6.57 17.12 -10.86
CA LYS A 289 -7.56 18.12 -11.28
C LYS A 289 -8.90 17.92 -10.57
N ARG A 290 -9.34 16.67 -10.43
CA ARG A 290 -10.61 16.32 -9.77
C ARG A 290 -10.59 16.60 -8.28
N LEU A 291 -9.44 16.44 -7.63
CA LEU A 291 -9.23 16.81 -6.22
C LEU A 291 -9.02 18.31 -6.02
N ALA A 292 -8.86 19.07 -7.11
CA ALA A 292 -8.49 20.48 -7.10
C ALA A 292 -7.24 20.75 -6.24
N ILE A 293 -6.20 19.93 -6.45
CA ILE A 293 -4.89 20.07 -5.81
C ILE A 293 -3.94 20.74 -6.81
N ASP A 294 -3.14 21.69 -6.31
CA ASP A 294 -2.14 22.36 -7.14
C ASP A 294 -1.07 21.38 -7.63
N ARG A 295 -0.47 21.67 -8.79
CA ARG A 295 0.56 20.81 -9.39
C ARG A 295 1.75 20.59 -8.46
N SER A 296 2.22 21.61 -7.74
CA SER A 296 3.39 21.45 -6.86
C SER A 296 3.10 20.59 -5.62
N HIS A 297 1.83 20.42 -5.28
CA HIS A 297 1.31 19.71 -4.11
C HIS A 297 0.77 18.31 -4.42
N PHE A 298 0.74 17.93 -5.70
CA PHE A 298 0.40 16.57 -6.15
C PHE A 298 1.64 15.93 -6.78
N ILE A 299 2.26 15.04 -6.01
CA ILE A 299 3.57 14.46 -6.27
C ILE A 299 3.40 13.01 -6.69
N LEU A 300 4.12 12.60 -7.73
CA LEU A 300 4.36 11.21 -8.08
C LEU A 300 5.81 10.87 -7.74
N CYS A 301 6.00 10.18 -6.62
CA CYS A 301 7.30 9.67 -6.18
C CYS A 301 7.60 8.34 -6.87
N VAL A 302 8.62 8.32 -7.72
CA VAL A 302 9.00 7.15 -8.53
C VAL A 302 10.38 6.68 -8.11
N ALA A 303 10.46 5.48 -7.53
CA ALA A 303 11.74 4.92 -7.08
C ALA A 303 12.68 4.64 -8.26
N GLY A 304 13.92 5.12 -8.16
CA GLY A 304 14.98 4.91 -9.14
C GLY A 304 14.85 5.74 -10.42
N LEU A 305 13.96 6.74 -10.45
CA LEU A 305 13.90 7.73 -11.53
C LEU A 305 15.10 8.68 -11.42
N SER A 306 15.79 8.96 -12.52
CA SER A 306 16.86 9.97 -12.52
C SER A 306 16.30 11.39 -12.35
N ASP A 307 17.10 12.32 -11.84
CA ASP A 307 16.71 13.71 -11.66
C ASP A 307 16.35 14.37 -13.00
N GLU A 308 17.09 14.06 -14.07
CA GLU A 308 16.82 14.57 -15.41
C GLU A 308 15.47 14.05 -15.95
N GLN A 309 15.16 12.77 -15.71
CA GLN A 309 13.86 12.20 -16.09
C GLN A 309 12.73 12.79 -15.27
N ALA A 310 12.91 12.96 -13.96
CA ALA A 310 11.93 13.58 -13.06
C ALA A 310 11.60 15.00 -13.52
N GLN A 311 12.61 15.81 -13.82
CA GLN A 311 12.44 17.18 -14.32
C GLN A 311 11.78 17.20 -15.71
N GLY A 312 12.23 16.35 -16.63
CA GLY A 312 11.67 16.26 -17.99
C GLY A 312 10.18 15.86 -17.97
N LEU A 313 9.83 14.82 -17.22
CA LEU A 313 8.45 14.37 -17.08
C LEU A 313 7.59 15.40 -16.35
N THR A 314 8.11 16.04 -15.31
CA THR A 314 7.41 17.15 -14.62
C THR A 314 7.10 18.29 -15.58
N SER A 315 7.98 18.57 -16.55
CA SER A 315 7.76 19.62 -17.54
C SER A 315 6.71 19.22 -18.59
N MET A 316 6.64 17.93 -18.92
CA MET A 316 5.74 17.40 -19.95
C MET A 316 4.31 17.12 -19.44
N TYR A 317 4.18 16.72 -18.18
CA TYR A 317 2.92 16.30 -17.58
C TYR A 317 2.46 17.29 -16.51
N GLU A 318 1.15 17.40 -16.29
CA GLU A 318 0.59 18.30 -15.26
C GLU A 318 0.62 17.69 -13.86
N VAL A 319 1.68 16.94 -13.54
CA VAL A 319 1.97 16.36 -12.23
C VAL A 319 3.44 16.57 -11.90
N THR A 320 3.77 16.71 -10.62
CA THR A 320 5.17 16.84 -10.18
C THR A 320 5.75 15.45 -9.99
N LEU A 321 6.88 15.13 -10.63
CA LEU A 321 7.59 13.87 -10.44
C LEU A 321 8.84 14.10 -9.61
N VAL A 322 9.04 13.22 -8.64
CA VAL A 322 10.20 13.16 -7.76
C VAL A 322 10.70 11.71 -7.69
N ASN A 323 11.89 11.52 -7.13
CA ASN A 323 12.45 10.22 -6.76
C ASN A 323 12.69 10.17 -5.24
N GLU A 324 13.22 9.05 -4.75
CA GLU A 324 13.53 8.84 -3.33
C GLU A 324 14.56 9.83 -2.77
N LYS A 325 15.37 10.47 -3.62
CA LYS A 325 16.44 11.41 -3.23
C LYS A 325 15.95 12.85 -3.17
N ASN A 326 15.10 13.27 -4.11
CA ASN A 326 14.68 14.67 -4.28
C ASN A 326 13.26 14.98 -3.74
N LEU A 327 12.53 13.98 -3.24
CA LEU A 327 11.24 14.17 -2.56
C LEU A 327 11.32 15.18 -1.41
N ILE A 328 12.24 14.98 -0.47
CA ILE A 328 12.34 15.83 0.72
C ILE A 328 12.75 17.26 0.37
N PRO A 329 13.79 17.49 -0.46
CA PRO A 329 14.08 18.82 -0.97
C PRO A 329 12.89 19.51 -1.64
N HIS A 330 12.06 18.79 -2.39
CA HIS A 330 10.84 19.35 -2.99
C HIS A 330 9.81 19.74 -1.94
N VAL A 331 9.53 18.88 -0.96
CA VAL A 331 8.56 19.18 0.11
C VAL A 331 9.05 20.35 0.97
N GLU A 332 10.34 20.44 1.28
CA GLU A 332 10.90 21.59 2.00
C GLU A 332 10.66 22.90 1.28
N GLN A 333 10.81 22.95 -0.05
CA GLN A 333 10.54 24.15 -0.84
C GLN A 333 9.06 24.60 -0.78
N LEU A 334 8.12 23.67 -0.54
CA LEU A 334 6.71 24.02 -0.36
C LEU A 334 6.42 24.67 1.00
N LEU A 335 7.28 24.45 1.99
CA LEU A 335 7.10 24.96 3.35
C LEU A 335 7.60 26.41 3.53
N GLY A 336 8.46 26.90 2.62
CA GLY A 336 9.05 28.25 2.67
C GLY A 336 10.54 28.23 3.00
#